data_AF-A0A7J2I403-F1
#
_entry.id   AF-A0A7J2I403-F1
#
_cell.length_a   1.000
_cell.length_b   1.000
_cell.length_c   1.000
_cell.angle_alpha   90.00
_cell.angle_beta   90.00
_cell.angle_gamma   90.00
#
_symmetry.space_group_name_H-M   'P 1'
#
loop_
_entity.id
_entity.type
_entity.pdbx_description
1 polymer ?
#
loop_
_entity_poly.entity_id
_entity_poly.type
_entity_poly.pdbx_seq_one_letter_code
_entity_poly.pdbx_strand_id
1 'polypeptide(L)' 'MPLIKELQEKVREISGEFHKKTVWTSAFFYALLMEQIGQCAIKYMHNGRNAPGIDEDIADIIIACI' A
#
# COMPACT_ATOMS: atom_id res chain seq x y z
N MET A 1 12.95 -9.58 -14.61
CA MET A 1 12.63 -8.37 -13.81
C MET A 1 13.23 -8.52 -12.41
N PRO A 2 14.53 -8.23 -12.24
CA PRO A 2 15.23 -8.39 -10.95
C PRO A 2 14.67 -7.43 -9.87
N LEU A 3 14.40 -6.18 -10.27
CA LEU A 3 13.97 -5.10 -9.39
C LEU A 3 12.64 -5.37 -8.66
N ILE A 4 11.63 -5.93 -9.36
CA ILE A 4 10.35 -6.24 -8.72
C ILE A 4 10.55 -7.27 -7.63
N LYS A 5 11.28 -8.36 -7.91
CA LYS A 5 11.50 -9.44 -6.94
C LYS A 5 12.21 -8.95 -5.68
N GLU A 6 13.23 -8.10 -5.84
CA GLU A 6 13.93 -7.44 -4.72
C GLU A 6 13.00 -6.54 -3.90
N LEU A 7 12.10 -5.79 -4.56
CA LEU A 7 11.08 -5.00 -3.87
C LEU A 7 10.11 -5.89 -3.09
N GLN A 8 9.61 -7.00 -3.66
CA GLN A 8 8.74 -7.92 -2.93
C GLN A 8 9.45 -8.53 -1.71
N GLU A 9 10.72 -8.88 -1.84
CA GLU A 9 11.52 -9.42 -0.72
C GLU A 9 11.67 -8.40 0.42
N LYS A 10 11.98 -7.13 0.10
CA LYS A 10 12.04 -6.05 1.10
C LYS A 10 10.68 -5.76 1.74
N VAL A 11 9.61 -5.71 0.96
CA VAL A 11 8.24 -5.51 1.46
C VAL A 11 7.86 -6.66 2.39
N ARG A 12 8.20 -7.90 2.04
CA ARG A 12 7.96 -9.08 2.88
C ARG A 12 8.74 -9.05 4.18
N GLU A 13 9.98 -8.57 4.16
CA GLU A 13 10.81 -8.40 5.37
C GLU A 13 10.18 -7.37 6.32
N ILE A 14 9.89 -6.16 5.82
CA ILE A 14 9.34 -5.05 6.61
C ILE A 14 7.93 -5.38 7.11
N SER A 15 7.05 -5.85 6.21
CA SER A 15 5.69 -6.21 6.57
C SER A 15 5.67 -7.41 7.51
N GLY A 16 6.57 -8.39 7.37
CA GLY A 16 6.69 -9.54 8.26
C GLY A 16 7.16 -9.14 9.66
N GLU A 17 8.17 -8.28 9.76
CA GLU A 17 8.64 -7.67 11.01
C GLU A 17 7.52 -6.90 11.73
N PHE A 18 6.75 -6.09 10.98
CA PHE A 18 5.63 -5.33 11.50
C PHE A 18 4.48 -6.25 11.92
N HIS A 19 4.05 -7.20 11.08
CA HIS A 19 2.95 -8.12 11.40
C HIS A 19 3.23 -8.91 12.68
N LYS A 20 4.45 -9.41 12.87
CA LYS A 20 4.86 -10.11 14.10
C LYS A 20 4.69 -9.25 15.36
N LYS A 21 4.78 -7.92 15.24
CA LYS A 21 4.72 -6.97 16.35
C LYS A 21 3.33 -6.37 16.56
N THR A 22 2.52 -6.24 15.51
CA THR A 22 1.33 -5.38 15.53
C THR A 22 0.05 -5.97 14.93
N VAL A 23 0.11 -7.03 14.11
CA VAL A 23 -1.05 -7.47 13.32
C VAL A 23 -1.45 -8.90 13.65
N TRP A 24 -2.66 -9.09 14.19
CA TRP A 24 -3.16 -10.39 14.62
C TRP A 24 -3.89 -11.20 13.54
N THR A 25 -4.39 -10.58 12.46
CA THR A 25 -5.17 -11.29 11.42
C THR A 25 -5.02 -10.68 10.03
N SER A 26 -5.27 -11.49 8.99
CA SER A 26 -5.32 -11.04 7.59
C SER A 26 -6.39 -9.97 7.32
N ALA A 27 -7.43 -9.87 8.16
CA ALA A 27 -8.47 -8.86 8.03
C ALA A 27 -7.92 -7.42 8.19
N PHE A 28 -6.94 -7.22 9.06
CA PHE A 28 -6.30 -5.91 9.24
C PHE A 28 -5.56 -5.46 7.98
N PHE A 29 -4.94 -6.39 7.26
CA PHE A 29 -4.28 -6.10 5.99
C PHE A 29 -5.26 -5.59 4.93
N TYR A 30 -6.41 -6.25 4.81
CA TYR A 30 -7.47 -5.80 3.91
C TYR A 30 -8.04 -4.43 4.31
N ALA A 31 -8.13 -4.14 5.62
CA ALA A 31 -8.55 -2.83 6.09
C ALA A 31 -7.58 -1.72 5.67
N LEU A 32 -6.26 -1.95 5.82
CA LEU A 32 -5.23 -1.01 5.36
C LEU A 32 -5.27 -0.79 3.84
N LEU A 33 -5.46 -1.86 3.06
CA LEU A 33 -5.58 -1.75 1.61
C LEU A 33 -6.79 -0.90 1.21
N MET A 34 -7.94 -1.11 1.86
CA MET A 34 -9.15 -0.32 1.59
C MET A 34 -9.00 1.14 2.00
N GLU A 35 -8.23 1.43 3.06
CA GLU A 35 -7.92 2.80 3.48
C GLU A 35 -7.17 3.55 2.38
N GLN A 36 -6.10 2.97 1.82
CA GLN A 36 -5.32 3.61 0.76
C GLN A 36 -6.13 3.83 -0.53
N ILE A 37 -6.97 2.86 -0.89
CA ILE A 37 -7.91 3.00 -2.02
C ILE A 37 -8.86 4.18 -1.79
N GLY A 38 -9.40 4.32 -0.57
CA GLY A 38 -10.29 5.42 -0.21
C GLY A 38 -9.59 6.78 -0.29
N GLN A 39 -8.37 6.90 0.22
CA GLN A 39 -7.58 8.13 0.15
C GLN A 39 -7.30 8.55 -1.29
N CYS A 40 -6.86 7.60 -2.13
CA CYS A 40 -6.64 7.83 -3.56
C CYS A 40 -7.93 8.30 -4.27
N ALA A 41 -9.05 7.64 -4.00
CA ALA A 41 -10.35 8.01 -4.59
C ALA A 41 -10.78 9.43 -4.21
N ILE A 42 -10.63 9.82 -2.94
CA ILE A 42 -10.96 11.18 -2.46
C ILE A 42 -10.09 12.22 -3.18
N LYS A 43 -8.76 12.01 -3.23
CA LYS A 43 -7.84 12.93 -3.91
C LYS A 43 -8.19 13.07 -5.39
N TYR A 44 -8.46 11.95 -6.07
CA TYR A 44 -8.85 11.93 -7.48
C TYR A 44 -10.18 12.66 -7.72
N MET A 45 -11.18 12.46 -6.87
CA MET A 45 -12.47 13.14 -7.00
C MET A 45 -12.35 14.66 -6.90
N HIS A 46 -11.48 15.17 -6.02
CA HIS A 46 -11.33 16.61 -5.80
C HIS A 46 -10.39 17.29 -6.81
N ASN A 47 -9.27 16.66 -7.16
CA ASN A 47 -8.19 17.30 -7.93
C ASN A 47 -7.79 16.53 -9.19
N GLY A 48 -8.52 15.46 -9.53
CA GLY A 48 -8.23 14.60 -10.67
C GLY A 48 -6.88 13.90 -10.56
N ARG A 49 -6.34 13.48 -11.71
CA ARG A 49 -5.08 12.73 -11.81
C ARG A 49 -3.82 13.49 -11.35
N ASN A 50 -3.91 14.81 -11.17
CA ASN A 50 -2.77 15.65 -10.76
C ASN A 50 -2.86 16.02 -9.28
N ALA A 51 -3.73 15.36 -8.51
CA ALA A 51 -3.86 15.59 -7.09
C ALA A 51 -2.50 15.41 -6.40
N PRO A 52 -2.05 16.36 -5.56
CA PRO A 52 -0.80 16.23 -4.83
C PRO A 52 -0.75 14.93 -4.00
N GLY A 53 0.32 14.15 -4.16
CA GLY A 53 0.53 12.90 -3.42
C GLY A 53 -0.41 11.76 -3.82
N ILE A 54 -1.01 11.79 -5.02
CA ILE A 54 -1.81 10.66 -5.54
C ILE A 54 -0.92 9.52 -6.05
N ASP A 55 0.30 9.86 -6.49
CA ASP A 55 1.34 8.93 -6.88
C ASP A 55 1.85 8.10 -5.69
N GLU A 56 1.96 8.73 -4.51
CA GLU A 56 2.24 8.03 -3.25
C GLU A 56 1.12 7.03 -2.90
N ASP A 57 -0.15 7.44 -2.93
CA ASP A 57 -1.27 6.52 -2.64
C ASP A 57 -1.32 5.34 -3.62
N ILE A 58 -1.08 5.60 -4.92
CA ILE A 58 -1.03 4.55 -5.94
C ILE A 58 0.15 3.61 -5.67
N ALA A 59 1.31 4.14 -5.29
CA ALA A 59 2.47 3.33 -4.94
C ALA A 59 2.18 2.44 -3.71
N ASP A 60 1.51 2.98 -2.68
CA ASP A 60 1.13 2.24 -1.48
C ASP A 60 0.15 1.10 -1.79
N ILE A 61 -0.82 1.33 -2.67
CA ILE A 61 -1.75 0.28 -3.14
C ILE A 61 -0.98 -0.82 -3.88
N ILE A 62 -0.05 -0.45 -4.78
CA ILE A 62 0.76 -1.41 -5.53
C ILE A 62 1.64 -2.24 -4.58
N ILE A 63 2.29 -1.58 -3.62
CA ILE A 63 3.15 -2.24 -2.62
C ILE A 63 2.34 -3.19 -1.74
N ALA A 64 1.13 -2.80 -1.31
CA ALA A 64 0.25 -3.64 -0.53
C ALA A 64 -0.31 -4.84 -1.32
N CYS A 65 -0.23 -4.85 -2.66
CA CYS A 65 -0.67 -5.98 -3.48
C CYS A 65 0.48 -6.96 -3.83
N ILE A 66 1.71 -6.63 -3.46
CA ILE A 66 2.95 -7.37 -3.78
C ILE A 66 3.34 -8.31 -2.64
#